data_AF-A0A4R8SG47-F1
#
_entry.id   AF-A0A4R8SG47-F1
#
_cell.length_a   1.000
_cell.length_b   1.000
_cell.length_c   1.000
_cell.angle_alpha   90.00
_cell.angle_beta   90.00
_cell.angle_gamma   90.00
#
_symmetry.space_group_name_H-M   'P 1'
#
loop_
_entity.id
_entity.type
_entity.pdbx_description
1 polymer ?
#
loop_
_entity_poly.entity_id
_entity_poly.type
_entity_poly.pdbx_seq_one_letter_code
_entity_poly.pdbx_strand_id
1 'polypeptide(L)'
;MTNIDSQIYTGRHVVVLAPAKARGSHANTLAGVAGLSNIAHSSDFQNQAMDISAVVDADATVFDELGLAVVDSDAEQTVALQAAAEAGEVVLSVEPELIHHALTVTSPEYLSGYQHGVSDLFARLQADTAVLTSDELAAAFADTDVSTWGLQATRTDTSSKTGRGVRVAVLDTGFDPSHPDFKKRHVTMQSFIDGETADDGHGHGTHCIGTSCGPRSPRGSRRYGAATEAEIFVGKVLSNAGSGADGGILAGINWAVANNCAVISMSLGANVDKTSLAYETVGQRALDRGSLIIAAAGNNANRRVGNYGFVGVPANSRSIMAIAALDSSLNPGWFSARSSTKTKAAGRIDLAGPGVDVYSSWPMPKRYNSISGTSMATPHVSGIAALWCEATGLTGRQLWAVLLQHATPLNVPAVDVGSGLVQAPQ
;
A
#
# COMPACT_ATOMS: atom_id res chain seq x y z
N MET A 1 -24.39 -16.72 2.80
CA MET A 1 -23.64 -15.50 2.45
C MET A 1 -24.40 -14.77 1.37
N THR A 2 -24.65 -13.48 1.55
CA THR A 2 -25.29 -12.65 0.52
C THR A 2 -24.30 -12.33 -0.60
N ASN A 3 -24.78 -11.91 -1.78
CA ASN A 3 -23.93 -11.58 -2.94
C ASN A 3 -22.94 -10.41 -2.68
N ILE A 4 -23.07 -9.72 -1.54
CA ILE A 4 -22.19 -8.64 -1.07
C ILE A 4 -21.04 -9.21 -0.22
N ASP A 5 -21.28 -10.28 0.54
CA ASP A 5 -20.25 -10.90 1.41
C ASP A 5 -19.13 -11.56 0.59
N SER A 6 -19.47 -12.14 -0.57
CA SER A 6 -18.50 -12.79 -1.49
C SER A 6 -17.60 -11.81 -2.23
N GLN A 7 -17.88 -10.50 -2.17
CA GLN A 7 -17.02 -9.47 -2.77
C GLN A 7 -15.99 -8.92 -1.77
N ILE A 8 -16.18 -9.19 -0.47
CA ILE A 8 -15.34 -8.65 0.61
C ILE A 8 -14.52 -9.77 1.26
N TYR A 9 -15.07 -10.98 1.33
CA TYR A 9 -14.47 -12.10 2.04
C TYR A 9 -14.31 -13.33 1.14
N THR A 10 -13.25 -14.10 1.38
CA THR A 10 -13.00 -15.35 0.64
C THR A 10 -13.78 -16.54 1.19
N GLY A 11 -14.18 -16.48 2.47
CA GLY A 11 -14.74 -17.59 3.24
C GLY A 11 -13.73 -18.26 4.19
N ARG A 12 -12.43 -17.98 4.04
CA ARG A 12 -11.37 -18.42 4.97
C ARG A 12 -11.19 -17.44 6.12
N HIS A 13 -10.33 -17.78 7.07
CA HIS A 13 -10.02 -16.95 8.24
C HIS A 13 -8.53 -16.65 8.36
N VAL A 14 -8.20 -15.45 8.85
CA VAL A 14 -6.88 -15.08 9.33
C VAL A 14 -6.85 -15.22 10.84
N VAL A 15 -5.93 -16.05 11.34
CA VAL A 15 -5.75 -16.35 12.77
C VAL A 15 -4.46 -15.71 13.25
N VAL A 16 -4.54 -14.88 14.29
CA VAL A 16 -3.36 -14.35 14.99
C VAL A 16 -3.01 -15.28 16.13
N LEU A 17 -1.77 -15.77 16.16
CA LEU A 17 -1.31 -16.73 17.15
C LEU A 17 -0.43 -16.04 18.19
N ALA A 18 -0.52 -16.50 19.44
CA ALA A 18 0.36 -16.06 20.50
C ALA A 18 1.84 -16.33 20.13
N PRO A 19 2.80 -15.55 20.66
CA PRO A 19 4.22 -15.78 20.40
C PRO A 19 4.63 -17.23 20.68
N ALA A 20 5.27 -17.87 19.71
CA ALA A 20 5.67 -19.28 19.84
C ALA A 20 6.74 -19.45 20.91
N LYS A 21 6.59 -20.46 21.77
CA LYS A 21 7.63 -20.89 22.72
C LYS A 21 8.73 -21.72 22.05
N ALA A 22 8.44 -22.33 20.90
CA ALA A 22 9.36 -23.13 20.09
C ALA A 22 8.92 -23.18 18.61
N ARG A 23 9.84 -23.51 17.68
CA ARG A 23 9.53 -23.69 16.25
C ARG A 23 8.49 -24.82 16.06
N GLY A 24 7.52 -24.63 15.17
CA GLY A 24 6.41 -25.58 14.96
C GLY A 24 5.28 -25.50 15.99
N SER A 25 5.42 -24.67 17.03
CA SER A 25 4.38 -24.47 18.05
C SER A 25 3.06 -23.96 17.47
N HIS A 26 3.11 -23.17 16.39
CA HIS A 26 1.93 -22.60 15.76
C HIS A 26 1.07 -23.63 15.04
N ALA A 27 1.67 -24.55 14.27
CA ALA A 27 0.94 -25.66 13.66
C ALA A 27 0.37 -26.61 14.71
N ASN A 28 1.13 -26.91 15.78
CA ASN A 28 0.62 -27.73 16.89
C ASN A 28 -0.59 -27.09 17.59
N THR A 29 -0.58 -25.76 17.76
CA THR A 29 -1.74 -25.04 18.29
C THR A 29 -2.96 -25.21 17.39
N LEU A 30 -2.80 -25.01 16.08
CA LEU A 30 -3.89 -25.13 15.11
C LEU A 30 -4.45 -26.56 15.05
N ALA A 31 -3.57 -27.56 15.01
CA ALA A 31 -3.96 -28.97 15.05
C ALA A 31 -4.67 -29.33 16.37
N GLY A 32 -4.19 -28.81 17.51
CA GLY A 32 -4.77 -29.09 18.82
C GLY A 32 -6.12 -28.38 19.08
N VAL A 33 -6.29 -27.15 18.57
CA VAL A 33 -7.50 -26.35 18.78
C VAL A 33 -8.59 -26.71 17.79
N ALA A 34 -8.24 -26.88 16.51
CA ALA A 34 -9.20 -26.98 15.41
C ALA A 34 -9.08 -28.30 14.62
N GLY A 35 -8.20 -29.22 15.02
CA GLY A 35 -8.05 -30.51 14.34
C GLY A 35 -7.48 -30.42 12.92
N LEU A 36 -6.86 -29.29 12.56
CA LEU A 36 -6.27 -29.08 11.23
C LEU A 36 -5.05 -29.99 11.03
N SER A 37 -4.95 -30.62 9.86
CA SER A 37 -4.00 -31.72 9.65
C SER A 37 -3.01 -31.46 8.51
N ASN A 38 -3.45 -30.76 7.46
CA ASN A 38 -2.60 -30.36 6.34
C ASN A 38 -2.15 -28.91 6.52
N ILE A 39 -1.05 -28.68 7.25
CA ILE A 39 -0.56 -27.33 7.58
C ILE A 39 0.76 -27.05 6.84
N ALA A 40 0.76 -26.05 5.97
CA ALA A 40 1.95 -25.54 5.30
C ALA A 40 2.64 -24.45 6.13
N HIS A 41 3.97 -24.39 6.14
CA HIS A 41 4.74 -23.34 6.82
C HIS A 41 5.48 -22.44 5.84
N SER A 42 5.44 -21.12 6.09
CA SER A 42 6.28 -20.18 5.34
C SER A 42 7.78 -20.44 5.57
N SER A 43 8.15 -21.05 6.69
CA SER A 43 9.55 -21.37 7.02
C SER A 43 10.09 -22.62 6.30
N ASP A 44 9.24 -23.40 5.64
CA ASP A 44 9.67 -24.53 4.80
C ASP A 44 10.30 -24.05 3.48
N PHE A 45 10.11 -22.77 3.13
CA PHE A 45 10.54 -22.18 1.87
C PHE A 45 11.75 -21.23 2.02
N GLN A 46 12.66 -21.43 3.00
CA GLN A 46 13.80 -20.50 3.20
C GLN A 46 14.57 -20.18 1.89
N ASN A 47 14.71 -18.89 1.58
CA ASN A 47 15.29 -18.29 0.36
C ASN A 47 14.54 -18.52 -0.96
N GLN A 48 13.36 -19.14 -0.92
CA GLN A 48 12.46 -19.24 -2.06
C GLN A 48 11.12 -18.64 -1.66
N ALA A 49 10.42 -18.04 -2.60
CA ALA A 49 9.06 -17.65 -2.30
C ALA A 49 8.19 -18.88 -2.05
N MET A 50 7.20 -18.72 -1.18
CA MET A 50 6.22 -19.76 -0.93
C MET A 50 5.53 -20.14 -2.25
N ASP A 51 5.57 -21.43 -2.60
CA ASP A 51 4.81 -21.95 -3.72
C ASP A 51 3.33 -21.94 -3.35
N ILE A 52 2.60 -20.97 -3.92
CA ILE A 52 1.18 -20.75 -3.62
C ILE A 52 0.33 -21.98 -4.00
N SER A 53 0.77 -22.81 -4.93
CA SER A 53 0.05 -24.03 -5.32
C SER A 53 -0.01 -25.06 -4.18
N ALA A 54 1.05 -25.15 -3.36
CA ALA A 54 1.08 -25.99 -2.15
C ALA A 54 0.26 -25.40 -0.99
N VAL A 55 -0.09 -24.11 -1.06
CA VAL A 55 -0.93 -23.38 -0.10
C VAL A 55 -2.42 -23.52 -0.41
N VAL A 56 -2.79 -23.70 -1.69
CA VAL A 56 -4.19 -23.90 -2.11
C VAL A 56 -4.77 -25.21 -1.60
N ASP A 57 -3.94 -26.26 -1.47
CA ASP A 57 -4.38 -27.58 -0.99
C ASP A 57 -4.29 -27.76 0.54
N ALA A 58 -3.76 -26.76 1.27
CA ALA A 58 -3.54 -26.84 2.72
C ALA A 58 -4.76 -26.36 3.52
N ASP A 59 -5.08 -27.08 4.61
CA ASP A 59 -6.08 -26.66 5.60
C ASP A 59 -5.67 -25.34 6.27
N ALA A 60 -4.35 -25.11 6.42
CA ALA A 60 -3.81 -23.86 6.91
C ALA A 60 -2.42 -23.55 6.37
N THR A 61 -2.12 -22.26 6.25
CA THR A 61 -0.78 -21.73 5.97
C THR A 61 -0.31 -20.87 7.13
N VAL A 62 0.78 -21.29 7.79
CA VAL A 62 1.36 -20.61 8.94
C VAL A 62 2.53 -19.73 8.50
N PHE A 63 2.45 -18.45 8.84
CA PHE A 63 3.53 -17.48 8.69
C PHE A 63 4.32 -17.41 10.00
N ASP A 64 5.20 -18.37 10.27
CA ASP A 64 5.89 -18.51 11.57
C ASP A 64 6.55 -17.20 12.04
N GLU A 65 7.22 -16.52 11.11
CA GLU A 65 7.91 -15.27 11.36
C GLU A 65 6.96 -14.11 11.72
N LEU A 66 5.74 -14.13 11.18
CA LEU A 66 4.72 -13.11 11.43
C LEU A 66 3.72 -13.55 12.51
N GLY A 67 3.71 -14.83 12.90
CA GLY A 67 2.83 -15.43 13.91
C GLY A 67 1.35 -15.34 13.54
N LEU A 68 1.05 -15.53 12.27
CA LEU A 68 -0.31 -15.63 11.76
C LEU A 68 -0.49 -16.94 11.02
N ALA A 69 -1.74 -17.32 10.82
CA ALA A 69 -2.11 -18.34 9.86
C ALA A 69 -3.30 -17.89 9.02
N VAL A 70 -3.36 -18.33 7.77
CA VAL A 70 -4.59 -18.34 6.99
C VAL A 70 -5.13 -19.75 7.03
N VAL A 71 -6.40 -19.89 7.39
CA VAL A 71 -7.03 -21.17 7.69
C VAL A 71 -8.29 -21.31 6.84
N ASP A 72 -8.38 -22.43 6.13
CA ASP A 72 -9.65 -22.91 5.59
C ASP A 72 -10.30 -23.82 6.64
N SER A 73 -11.37 -23.34 7.26
CA SER A 73 -12.01 -24.01 8.41
C SER A 73 -13.50 -24.16 8.18
N ASP A 74 -14.04 -25.33 8.53
CA ASP A 74 -15.49 -25.52 8.59
C ASP A 74 -16.12 -24.76 9.78
N ALA A 75 -17.44 -24.86 9.91
CA ALA A 75 -18.19 -24.15 10.95
C ALA A 75 -17.81 -24.58 12.38
N GLU A 76 -17.53 -25.87 12.62
CA GLU A 76 -17.17 -26.39 13.94
C GLU A 76 -15.75 -25.96 14.31
N GLN A 77 -14.82 -26.07 13.36
CA GLN A 77 -13.44 -25.61 13.52
C GLN A 77 -13.35 -24.10 13.75
N THR A 78 -14.18 -23.33 13.04
CA THR A 78 -14.26 -21.86 13.21
C THR A 78 -14.73 -21.51 14.63
N VAL A 79 -15.74 -22.20 15.15
CA VAL A 79 -16.23 -22.00 16.53
C VAL A 79 -15.15 -22.33 17.55
N ALA A 80 -14.39 -23.41 17.33
CA ALA A 80 -13.28 -23.78 18.22
C ALA A 80 -12.17 -22.71 18.23
N LEU A 81 -11.78 -22.19 17.07
CA LEU A 81 -10.80 -21.11 16.96
C LEU A 81 -11.29 -19.82 17.63
N GLN A 82 -12.57 -19.47 17.46
CA GLN A 82 -13.17 -18.30 18.11
C GLN A 82 -13.19 -18.45 19.63
N ALA A 83 -13.57 -19.62 20.16
CA ALA A 83 -13.52 -19.90 21.59
C ALA A 83 -12.08 -19.80 22.15
N ALA A 84 -11.08 -20.27 21.40
CA ALA A 84 -9.68 -20.12 21.77
C ALA A 84 -9.22 -18.66 21.75
N ALA A 85 -9.72 -17.84 20.82
CA ALA A 85 -9.45 -16.40 20.76
C ALA A 85 -10.07 -15.64 21.93
N GLU A 86 -11.28 -16.03 22.37
CA GLU A 86 -11.92 -15.45 23.56
C GLU A 86 -11.14 -15.76 24.84
N ALA A 87 -10.53 -16.95 24.94
CA ALA A 87 -9.63 -17.29 26.03
C ALA A 87 -8.32 -16.49 25.99
N GLY A 88 -7.83 -16.16 24.78
CA GLY A 88 -6.68 -15.25 24.58
C GLY A 88 -5.30 -15.83 24.94
N GLU A 89 -5.19 -17.14 25.16
CA GLU A 89 -3.94 -17.78 25.60
C GLU A 89 -3.04 -18.19 24.43
N VAL A 90 -3.61 -18.84 23.41
CA VAL A 90 -2.88 -19.45 22.29
C VAL A 90 -3.27 -18.87 20.94
N VAL A 91 -4.54 -18.46 20.80
CA VAL A 91 -5.08 -17.70 19.67
C VAL A 91 -5.44 -16.32 20.21
N LEU A 92 -5.05 -15.27 19.50
CA LEU A 92 -5.28 -13.87 19.90
C LEU A 92 -6.43 -13.23 19.13
N SER A 93 -6.64 -13.62 17.87
CA SER A 93 -7.82 -13.25 17.10
C SER A 93 -8.09 -14.22 15.97
N VAL A 94 -9.34 -14.25 15.54
CA VAL A 94 -9.81 -14.90 14.33
C VAL A 94 -10.61 -13.85 13.55
N GLU A 95 -10.17 -13.56 12.34
CA GLU A 95 -10.78 -12.54 11.47
C GLU A 95 -11.15 -13.20 10.14
N PRO A 96 -12.27 -12.80 9.50
CA PRO A 96 -12.57 -13.28 8.15
C PRO A 96 -11.51 -12.75 7.18
N GLU A 97 -11.03 -13.60 6.27
CA GLU A 97 -10.02 -13.23 5.28
C GLU A 97 -10.64 -12.29 4.23
N LEU A 98 -10.00 -11.13 4.04
CA LEU A 98 -10.46 -10.07 3.14
C LEU A 98 -9.95 -10.25 1.71
N ILE A 99 -10.72 -9.67 0.79
CA ILE A 99 -10.32 -9.38 -0.58
C ILE A 99 -9.97 -7.90 -0.69
N HIS A 100 -8.77 -7.63 -1.16
CA HIS A 100 -8.22 -6.31 -1.40
C HIS A 100 -8.22 -6.00 -2.90
N HIS A 101 -8.23 -4.71 -3.22
CA HIS A 101 -8.21 -4.23 -4.59
C HIS A 101 -7.12 -3.17 -4.82
N ALA A 102 -6.63 -3.07 -6.04
CA ALA A 102 -5.83 -1.95 -6.50
C ALA A 102 -6.66 -0.65 -6.41
N LEU A 103 -6.13 0.39 -5.75
CA LEU A 103 -6.88 1.61 -5.46
C LEU A 103 -6.64 2.72 -6.52
N THR A 104 -7.36 2.67 -7.63
CA THR A 104 -7.35 3.73 -8.65
C THR A 104 -8.71 4.38 -8.84
N VAL A 105 -8.72 5.65 -9.23
CA VAL A 105 -9.90 6.33 -9.77
C VAL A 105 -9.82 6.33 -11.29
N THR A 106 -10.86 5.84 -11.96
CA THR A 106 -10.87 5.78 -13.43
C THR A 106 -11.23 7.13 -14.05
N SER A 107 -10.84 7.34 -15.30
CA SER A 107 -11.03 8.62 -16.01
C SER A 107 -12.48 9.13 -16.06
N PRO A 108 -13.54 8.30 -16.21
CA PRO A 108 -14.93 8.79 -16.17
C PRO A 108 -15.35 9.37 -14.80
N GLU A 109 -14.97 8.70 -13.71
CA GLU A 109 -15.23 9.17 -12.34
C GLU A 109 -14.42 10.43 -12.01
N TYR A 110 -13.21 10.52 -12.57
CA TYR A 110 -12.37 11.71 -12.52
C TYR A 110 -12.90 12.88 -13.37
N LEU A 111 -13.47 12.64 -14.56
CA LEU A 111 -14.03 13.73 -15.38
C LEU A 111 -15.28 14.32 -14.73
N SER A 112 -16.16 13.48 -14.19
CA SER A 112 -17.26 13.93 -13.32
C SER A 112 -16.71 14.60 -12.05
N GLY A 113 -15.64 14.01 -11.50
CA GLY A 113 -14.61 14.60 -10.63
C GLY A 113 -14.42 16.10 -10.76
N TYR A 114 -13.64 16.38 -11.78
CA TYR A 114 -13.16 17.66 -12.21
C TYR A 114 -14.30 18.61 -12.56
N GLN A 115 -15.32 18.16 -13.30
CA GLN A 115 -16.47 18.98 -13.65
C GLN A 115 -17.22 19.50 -12.42
N HIS A 116 -17.45 18.64 -11.41
CA HIS A 116 -18.08 19.09 -10.17
C HIS A 116 -17.14 19.94 -9.31
N GLY A 117 -15.83 19.67 -9.29
CA GLY A 117 -14.85 20.51 -8.59
C GLY A 117 -14.81 21.94 -9.15
N VAL A 118 -14.79 22.07 -10.48
CA VAL A 118 -14.90 23.36 -11.17
C VAL A 118 -16.26 24.02 -10.90
N SER A 119 -17.34 23.23 -10.85
CA SER A 119 -18.69 23.74 -10.60
C SER A 119 -18.92 24.19 -9.15
N ASP A 120 -18.37 23.48 -8.16
CA ASP A 120 -18.42 23.85 -6.74
C ASP A 120 -17.55 25.08 -6.47
N LEU A 121 -16.36 25.15 -7.09
CA LEU A 121 -15.54 26.36 -7.07
C LEU A 121 -16.29 27.54 -7.71
N PHE A 122 -16.93 27.34 -8.85
CA PHE A 122 -17.75 28.36 -9.51
C PHE A 122 -18.94 28.80 -8.66
N ALA A 123 -19.58 27.88 -7.94
CA ALA A 123 -20.68 28.19 -7.02
C ALA A 123 -20.21 29.00 -5.80
N ARG A 124 -19.03 28.67 -5.24
CA ARG A 124 -18.40 29.46 -4.16
C ARG A 124 -17.99 30.85 -4.64
N LEU A 125 -17.49 30.95 -5.87
CA LEU A 125 -17.15 32.23 -6.53
C LEU A 125 -18.38 33.11 -6.83
N GLN A 126 -19.57 32.53 -6.98
CA GLN A 126 -20.81 33.31 -7.08
C GLN A 126 -21.34 33.79 -5.72
N ALA A 127 -20.95 33.13 -4.62
CA ALA A 127 -21.35 33.49 -3.27
C ALA A 127 -20.46 34.58 -2.65
N ASP A 128 -19.19 34.69 -3.05
CA ASP A 128 -18.25 35.74 -2.63
C ASP A 128 -17.94 36.69 -3.79
N THR A 129 -18.39 37.94 -3.72
CA THR A 129 -17.95 39.01 -4.62
C THR A 129 -16.52 39.45 -4.29
N ALA A 130 -15.56 38.62 -4.62
CA ALA A 130 -14.16 38.98 -4.78
C ALA A 130 -13.70 38.45 -6.14
N VAL A 131 -13.37 39.37 -7.05
CA VAL A 131 -12.82 39.03 -8.36
C VAL A 131 -11.41 38.48 -8.13
N LEU A 132 -11.31 37.15 -8.04
CA LEU A 132 -10.04 36.45 -8.06
C LEU A 132 -9.44 36.57 -9.46
N THR A 133 -8.21 37.07 -9.53
CA THR A 133 -7.48 37.18 -10.79
C THR A 133 -7.10 35.78 -11.29
N SER A 134 -6.88 35.63 -12.60
CA SER A 134 -6.47 34.37 -13.26
C SER A 134 -5.26 33.66 -12.63
N ASP A 135 -4.51 34.34 -11.76
CA ASP A 135 -3.37 33.81 -11.03
C ASP A 135 -3.75 32.84 -9.89
N GLU A 136 -4.99 32.85 -9.40
CA GLU A 136 -5.46 31.98 -8.29
C GLU A 136 -5.98 30.61 -8.74
N LEU A 137 -6.05 30.37 -10.06
CA LEU A 137 -6.40 29.08 -10.67
C LEU A 137 -5.20 28.26 -11.16
N ALA A 138 -3.97 28.74 -10.94
CA ALA A 138 -2.78 28.01 -11.31
C ALA A 138 -2.50 26.87 -10.30
N ALA A 139 -2.27 25.66 -10.81
CA ALA A 139 -1.68 24.61 -10.00
C ALA A 139 -0.36 25.11 -9.39
N ALA A 140 -0.13 24.84 -8.09
CA ALA A 140 1.11 25.24 -7.43
C ALA A 140 2.33 24.58 -8.10
N PHE A 141 2.12 23.39 -8.68
CA PHE A 141 3.11 22.65 -9.45
C PHE A 141 2.52 22.16 -10.78
N ALA A 142 3.37 22.00 -11.78
CA ALA A 142 2.98 21.42 -13.06
C ALA A 142 4.06 20.47 -13.58
N ASP A 143 3.66 19.49 -14.38
CA ASP A 143 4.61 18.67 -15.12
C ASP A 143 5.43 19.57 -16.05
N THR A 144 6.72 19.30 -16.14
CA THR A 144 7.63 19.92 -17.12
C THR A 144 8.21 18.85 -18.04
N ASP A 145 8.92 19.26 -19.09
CA ASP A 145 9.68 18.34 -19.93
C ASP A 145 10.81 17.63 -19.16
N VAL A 146 11.20 18.14 -17.99
CA VAL A 146 12.29 17.63 -17.16
C VAL A 146 11.78 16.63 -16.12
N SER A 147 10.72 16.98 -15.38
CA SER A 147 10.20 16.17 -14.27
C SER A 147 8.72 16.36 -14.03
N THR A 148 8.07 15.35 -13.45
CA THR A 148 6.67 15.44 -13.01
C THR A 148 6.50 16.42 -11.85
N TRP A 149 5.28 16.94 -11.69
CA TRP A 149 4.91 17.89 -10.64
C TRP A 149 5.15 17.28 -9.24
N GLY A 150 4.88 15.98 -9.08
CA GLY A 150 5.03 15.29 -7.80
C GLY A 150 6.47 15.24 -7.32
N LEU A 151 7.43 15.08 -8.23
CA LEU A 151 8.85 15.12 -7.88
C LEU A 151 9.30 16.53 -7.49
N GLN A 152 8.75 17.57 -8.11
CA GLN A 152 9.02 18.97 -7.77
C GLN A 152 8.45 19.32 -6.38
N ALA A 153 7.18 19.00 -6.14
CA ALA A 153 6.49 19.29 -4.89
C ALA A 153 7.15 18.62 -3.66
N THR A 154 7.70 17.41 -3.87
CA THR A 154 8.39 16.64 -2.83
C THR A 154 9.90 16.92 -2.77
N ARG A 155 10.42 17.82 -3.62
CA ARG A 155 11.85 18.13 -3.78
C ARG A 155 12.73 16.92 -4.10
N THR A 156 12.13 15.91 -4.72
CA THR A 156 12.80 14.67 -5.12
C THR A 156 13.63 14.87 -6.39
N ASP A 157 13.20 15.80 -7.24
CA ASP A 157 13.91 16.21 -8.46
C ASP A 157 15.30 16.79 -8.17
N THR A 158 15.43 17.51 -7.05
CA THR A 158 16.64 18.21 -6.59
C THR A 158 17.45 17.46 -5.54
N SER A 159 16.95 16.34 -5.01
CA SER A 159 17.67 15.52 -4.04
C SER A 159 18.98 14.96 -4.60
N SER A 160 20.02 14.97 -3.78
CA SER A 160 21.31 14.33 -4.07
C SER A 160 21.27 12.79 -3.95
N LYS A 161 20.24 12.24 -3.31
CA LYS A 161 20.06 10.82 -3.03
C LYS A 161 19.34 10.11 -4.17
N THR A 162 19.56 8.80 -4.27
CA THR A 162 19.00 7.94 -5.33
C THR A 162 18.33 6.68 -4.81
N GLY A 163 18.42 6.40 -3.51
CA GLY A 163 17.97 5.16 -2.88
C GLY A 163 18.98 4.02 -3.06
N ARG A 164 20.24 4.32 -3.42
CA ARG A 164 21.26 3.29 -3.66
C ARG A 164 21.47 2.42 -2.42
N GLY A 165 21.50 1.10 -2.62
CA GLY A 165 21.70 0.12 -1.55
C GLY A 165 20.48 -0.11 -0.67
N VAL A 166 19.33 0.48 -1.03
CA VAL A 166 18.06 0.29 -0.33
C VAL A 166 17.15 -0.61 -1.17
N ARG A 167 16.57 -1.60 -0.51
CA ARG A 167 15.60 -2.53 -1.11
C ARG A 167 14.18 -2.04 -0.88
N VAL A 168 13.43 -1.89 -1.97
CA VAL A 168 12.03 -1.45 -1.96
C VAL A 168 11.17 -2.57 -2.53
N ALA A 169 10.30 -3.13 -1.70
CA ALA A 169 9.27 -4.06 -2.13
C ALA A 169 8.01 -3.30 -2.54
N VAL A 170 7.48 -3.59 -3.72
CA VAL A 170 6.17 -3.11 -4.19
C VAL A 170 5.26 -4.33 -4.30
N LEU A 171 4.27 -4.40 -3.40
CA LEU A 171 3.28 -5.48 -3.36
C LEU A 171 2.02 -5.03 -4.11
N ASP A 172 1.81 -5.53 -5.33
CA ASP A 172 0.82 -4.99 -6.27
C ASP A 172 0.39 -6.03 -7.34
N THR A 173 -0.02 -5.60 -8.54
CA THR A 173 -0.48 -6.44 -9.67
C THR A 173 0.64 -7.06 -10.51
N GLY A 174 1.90 -6.85 -10.13
CA GLY A 174 3.08 -7.33 -10.84
C GLY A 174 3.89 -6.21 -11.49
N PHE A 175 4.77 -6.58 -12.42
CA PHE A 175 5.59 -5.63 -13.18
C PHE A 175 5.73 -6.06 -14.65
N ASP A 176 5.83 -5.12 -15.60
CA ASP A 176 6.24 -5.43 -16.97
C ASP A 176 7.79 -5.39 -17.10
N PRO A 177 8.48 -6.55 -17.09
CA PRO A 177 9.94 -6.60 -17.20
C PRO A 177 10.46 -6.18 -18.59
N SER A 178 9.59 -6.09 -19.60
CA SER A 178 9.95 -5.65 -20.94
C SER A 178 10.09 -4.13 -21.04
N HIS A 179 9.61 -3.39 -20.04
CA HIS A 179 9.57 -1.93 -20.06
C HIS A 179 10.98 -1.33 -20.23
N PRO A 180 11.23 -0.49 -21.27
CA PRO A 180 12.57 -0.08 -21.67
C PRO A 180 13.33 0.72 -20.61
N ASP A 181 12.61 1.41 -19.72
CA ASP A 181 13.19 2.24 -18.66
C ASP A 181 13.86 1.41 -17.54
N PHE A 182 13.57 0.11 -17.45
CA PHE A 182 14.07 -0.78 -16.41
C PHE A 182 15.06 -1.84 -16.90
N LYS A 183 15.38 -1.87 -18.20
CA LYS A 183 16.29 -2.89 -18.80
C LYS A 183 17.68 -3.02 -18.15
N LYS A 184 18.12 -2.00 -17.41
CA LYS A 184 19.42 -1.99 -16.71
C LYS A 184 19.29 -2.07 -15.19
N ARG A 185 18.07 -2.27 -14.68
CA ARG A 185 17.79 -2.36 -13.25
C ARG A 185 17.76 -3.83 -12.83
N HIS A 186 18.20 -4.07 -11.61
CA HIS A 186 18.03 -5.37 -10.97
C HIS A 186 16.63 -5.40 -10.37
N VAL A 187 15.79 -6.33 -10.85
CA VAL A 187 14.41 -6.50 -10.42
C VAL A 187 14.23 -7.95 -10.00
N THR A 188 13.91 -8.17 -8.73
CA THR A 188 13.54 -9.47 -8.21
C THR A 188 12.02 -9.55 -8.21
N MET A 189 11.45 -10.54 -8.90
CA MET A 189 10.00 -10.65 -9.08
C MET A 189 9.50 -11.97 -8.52
N GLN A 190 8.36 -11.91 -7.84
CA GLN A 190 7.69 -13.07 -7.29
C GLN A 190 6.17 -12.91 -7.38
N SER A 191 5.46 -14.00 -7.69
CA SER A 191 4.00 -14.06 -7.61
C SER A 191 3.53 -14.81 -6.37
N PHE A 192 2.47 -14.30 -5.76
CA PHE A 192 1.69 -14.91 -4.68
C PHE A 192 0.23 -15.08 -5.10
N ILE A 193 -0.03 -15.03 -6.41
CA ILE A 193 -1.32 -15.31 -7.02
C ILE A 193 -1.21 -16.65 -7.73
N ASP A 194 -2.08 -17.59 -7.38
CA ASP A 194 -2.10 -18.91 -7.98
C ASP A 194 -2.39 -18.85 -9.49
N GLY A 195 -1.65 -19.65 -10.25
CA GLY A 195 -1.73 -19.68 -11.71
C GLY A 195 -1.23 -18.44 -12.47
N GLU A 196 -0.75 -17.40 -11.79
CA GLU A 196 -0.25 -16.17 -12.43
C GLU A 196 1.26 -15.97 -12.21
N THR A 197 1.99 -15.60 -13.28
CA THR A 197 3.38 -15.12 -13.17
C THR A 197 3.42 -13.72 -12.54
N ALA A 198 4.60 -13.25 -12.15
CA ALA A 198 4.77 -11.91 -11.59
C ALA A 198 4.62 -10.76 -12.60
N ASP A 199 4.27 -11.07 -13.86
CA ASP A 199 4.06 -10.09 -14.91
C ASP A 199 2.78 -9.28 -14.64
N ASP A 200 2.80 -8.00 -15.05
CA ASP A 200 1.68 -7.09 -14.82
C ASP A 200 0.63 -7.17 -15.94
N GLY A 201 -0.45 -7.91 -15.73
CA GLY A 201 -1.60 -7.93 -16.63
C GLY A 201 -2.60 -6.80 -16.41
N HIS A 202 -2.44 -5.96 -15.37
CA HIS A 202 -3.37 -4.89 -15.02
C HIS A 202 -2.83 -3.48 -15.33
N GLY A 203 -1.55 -3.25 -15.08
CA GLY A 203 -0.82 -2.00 -15.28
C GLY A 203 -0.59 -1.15 -14.03
N HIS A 204 -1.27 -1.49 -12.93
CA HIS A 204 -1.20 -0.71 -11.69
C HIS A 204 0.14 -0.88 -10.97
N GLY A 205 0.63 -2.11 -10.89
CA GLY A 205 1.93 -2.41 -10.28
C GLY A 205 3.09 -1.78 -11.03
N THR A 206 3.09 -1.83 -12.37
CA THR A 206 4.09 -1.16 -13.20
C THR A 206 4.08 0.35 -13.00
N HIS A 207 2.91 0.95 -12.77
CA HIS A 207 2.79 2.38 -12.46
C HIS A 207 3.36 2.72 -11.07
N CYS A 208 3.06 1.91 -10.06
CA CYS A 208 3.59 2.09 -8.70
C CYS A 208 5.11 1.88 -8.63
N ILE A 209 5.64 0.88 -9.33
CA ILE A 209 7.09 0.64 -9.45
C ILE A 209 7.78 1.79 -10.18
N GLY A 210 7.15 2.33 -11.23
CA GLY A 210 7.62 3.54 -11.89
C GLY A 210 7.71 4.75 -10.98
N THR A 211 6.68 5.00 -10.20
CA THR A 211 6.60 6.18 -9.34
C THR A 211 7.66 6.11 -8.23
N SER A 212 7.81 4.93 -7.60
CA SER A 212 8.78 4.73 -6.54
C SER A 212 10.22 4.61 -7.04
N CYS A 213 10.45 3.87 -8.12
CA CYS A 213 11.77 3.39 -8.51
C CYS A 213 12.14 3.64 -9.98
N GLY A 214 11.36 4.42 -10.74
CA GLY A 214 11.67 4.76 -12.13
C GLY A 214 13.03 5.45 -12.31
N PRO A 215 13.59 5.47 -13.53
CA PRO A 215 14.93 5.99 -13.76
C PRO A 215 15.01 7.52 -13.62
N ARG A 216 16.22 8.02 -13.37
CA ARG A 216 16.52 9.47 -13.37
C ARG A 216 16.25 10.13 -14.72
N SER A 217 16.54 9.42 -15.80
CA SER A 217 16.48 9.95 -17.17
C SER A 217 15.85 8.91 -18.11
N PRO A 218 14.52 8.76 -18.10
CA PRO A 218 13.82 7.87 -19.01
C PRO A 218 13.97 8.36 -20.46
N ARG A 219 14.17 7.44 -21.40
CA ARG A 219 14.48 7.83 -22.79
C ARG A 219 13.24 8.39 -23.49
N GLY A 220 13.27 9.69 -23.83
CA GLY A 220 12.15 10.36 -24.51
C GLY A 220 10.94 10.57 -23.60
N SER A 221 11.18 10.74 -22.29
CA SER A 221 10.15 11.11 -21.32
C SER A 221 10.77 11.98 -20.21
N ARG A 222 9.90 12.62 -19.42
CA ARG A 222 10.26 13.38 -18.21
C ARG A 222 10.55 12.43 -17.05
N ARG A 223 11.36 12.86 -16.07
CA ARG A 223 11.62 12.08 -14.85
C ARG A 223 10.33 11.91 -14.05
N TYR A 224 10.01 10.67 -13.69
CA TYR A 224 8.84 10.32 -12.86
C TYR A 224 9.17 9.48 -11.63
N GLY A 225 10.35 8.82 -11.60
CA GLY A 225 10.77 7.98 -10.48
C GLY A 225 11.49 8.73 -9.36
N ALA A 226 11.18 8.36 -8.12
CA ALA A 226 11.80 8.90 -6.92
C ALA A 226 13.18 8.29 -6.60
N ALA A 227 13.23 7.00 -6.23
CA ALA A 227 14.43 6.25 -5.87
C ALA A 227 15.07 5.57 -7.09
N THR A 228 15.80 6.38 -7.86
CA THR A 228 16.29 6.00 -9.19
C THR A 228 17.33 4.89 -9.22
N GLU A 229 17.88 4.47 -8.08
CA GLU A 229 18.89 3.41 -7.96
C GLU A 229 18.62 2.42 -6.82
N ALA A 230 17.40 2.40 -6.27
CA ALA A 230 16.98 1.36 -5.34
C ALA A 230 16.95 -0.03 -5.99
N GLU A 231 17.13 -1.07 -5.18
CA GLU A 231 16.89 -2.46 -5.57
C GLU A 231 15.38 -2.73 -5.53
N ILE A 232 14.83 -3.26 -6.63
CA ILE A 232 13.39 -3.38 -6.81
C ILE A 232 12.96 -4.82 -6.53
N PHE A 233 12.05 -4.98 -5.57
CA PHE A 233 11.40 -6.25 -5.25
C PHE A 233 9.92 -6.14 -5.65
N VAL A 234 9.47 -6.97 -6.56
CA VAL A 234 8.09 -7.00 -7.07
C VAL A 234 7.40 -8.20 -6.48
N GLY A 235 6.44 -7.98 -5.59
CA GLY A 235 5.55 -9.03 -5.11
C GLY A 235 4.19 -8.88 -5.75
N LYS A 236 3.82 -9.77 -6.67
CA LYS A 236 2.47 -9.80 -7.20
C LYS A 236 1.54 -10.44 -6.18
N VAL A 237 0.74 -9.62 -5.52
CA VAL A 237 -0.26 -10.02 -4.52
C VAL A 237 -1.68 -9.67 -4.95
N LEU A 238 -1.82 -9.02 -6.11
CA LEU A 238 -3.08 -8.78 -6.79
C LEU A 238 -3.06 -9.45 -8.18
N SER A 239 -4.15 -10.11 -8.52
CA SER A 239 -4.36 -10.77 -9.82
C SER A 239 -4.39 -9.76 -10.98
N ASN A 240 -4.42 -10.27 -12.20
CA ASN A 240 -4.62 -9.44 -13.39
C ASN A 240 -5.97 -8.71 -13.42
N ALA A 241 -6.94 -9.12 -12.58
CA ALA A 241 -8.19 -8.41 -12.35
C ALA A 241 -8.08 -7.28 -11.30
N GLY A 242 -6.90 -7.07 -10.70
CA GLY A 242 -6.66 -6.03 -9.71
C GLY A 242 -7.17 -6.36 -8.31
N SER A 243 -7.39 -7.64 -7.99
CA SER A 243 -7.83 -8.11 -6.67
C SER A 243 -6.97 -9.24 -6.11
N GLY A 244 -6.89 -9.37 -4.78
CA GLY A 244 -6.13 -10.41 -4.10
C GLY A 244 -6.57 -10.61 -2.65
N ALA A 245 -6.32 -11.79 -2.10
CA ALA A 245 -6.71 -12.16 -0.74
C ALA A 245 -5.61 -11.84 0.28
N ASP A 246 -5.97 -11.68 1.56
CA ASP A 246 -5.00 -11.44 2.64
C ASP A 246 -3.87 -12.46 2.64
N GLY A 247 -4.12 -13.75 2.40
CA GLY A 247 -3.07 -14.76 2.39
C GLY A 247 -1.93 -14.47 1.42
N GLY A 248 -2.24 -14.00 0.21
CA GLY A 248 -1.23 -13.60 -0.77
C GLY A 248 -0.48 -12.32 -0.33
N ILE A 249 -1.19 -11.37 0.28
CA ILE A 249 -0.62 -10.12 0.78
C ILE A 249 0.32 -10.37 1.96
N LEU A 250 -0.11 -11.17 2.94
CA LEU A 250 0.67 -11.59 4.11
C LEU A 250 1.91 -12.39 3.69
N ALA A 251 1.79 -13.26 2.68
CA ALA A 251 2.92 -13.95 2.07
C ALA A 251 3.91 -12.97 1.43
N GLY A 252 3.42 -11.98 0.68
CA GLY A 252 4.25 -10.93 0.09
C GLY A 252 4.98 -10.08 1.14
N ILE A 253 4.31 -9.72 2.24
CA ILE A 253 4.93 -9.00 3.36
C ILE A 253 6.02 -9.86 4.01
N ASN A 254 5.72 -11.13 4.29
CA ASN A 254 6.68 -12.08 4.86
C ASN A 254 7.93 -12.20 3.97
N TRP A 255 7.73 -12.35 2.67
CA TRP A 255 8.82 -12.43 1.69
C TRP A 255 9.66 -11.15 1.63
N ALA A 256 9.02 -9.98 1.64
CA ALA A 256 9.73 -8.70 1.62
C ALA A 256 10.58 -8.49 2.89
N VAL A 257 10.04 -8.84 4.06
CA VAL A 257 10.74 -8.81 5.34
C VAL A 257 11.93 -9.79 5.34
N ALA A 258 11.73 -11.03 4.89
CA ALA A 258 12.79 -12.03 4.79
C ALA A 258 13.92 -11.61 3.82
N ASN A 259 13.59 -10.84 2.78
CA ASN A 259 14.56 -10.24 1.86
C ASN A 259 15.19 -8.93 2.37
N ASN A 260 14.92 -8.55 3.62
CA ASN A 260 15.42 -7.32 4.25
C ASN A 260 15.06 -6.06 3.44
N CYS A 261 13.84 -6.00 2.89
CA CYS A 261 13.34 -4.79 2.26
C CYS A 261 13.09 -3.74 3.34
N ALA A 262 13.79 -2.60 3.26
CA ALA A 262 13.62 -1.51 4.22
C ALA A 262 12.25 -0.83 4.06
N VAL A 263 11.68 -0.87 2.85
CA VAL A 263 10.40 -0.27 2.50
C VAL A 263 9.51 -1.30 1.81
N ILE A 264 8.25 -1.38 2.24
CA ILE A 264 7.20 -2.21 1.63
C ILE A 264 6.05 -1.28 1.24
N SER A 265 5.87 -1.05 -0.05
CA SER A 265 4.82 -0.22 -0.65
C SER A 265 3.61 -1.07 -0.99
N MET A 266 2.43 -0.73 -0.47
CA MET A 266 1.17 -1.44 -0.71
C MET A 266 0.09 -0.48 -1.20
N SER A 267 -0.09 -0.41 -2.51
CA SER A 267 -1.09 0.46 -3.16
C SER A 267 -2.42 -0.27 -3.35
N LEU A 268 -2.91 -0.87 -2.26
CA LEU A 268 -4.07 -1.74 -2.22
C LEU A 268 -4.87 -1.54 -0.94
N GLY A 269 -6.12 -2.00 -0.93
CA GLY A 269 -6.92 -1.97 0.29
C GLY A 269 -8.29 -2.61 0.15
N ALA A 270 -8.93 -2.79 1.31
CA ALA A 270 -10.32 -3.18 1.47
C ALA A 270 -11.09 -2.07 2.20
N ASN A 271 -12.32 -1.79 1.74
CA ASN A 271 -13.17 -0.73 2.30
C ASN A 271 -13.85 -1.19 3.61
N VAL A 272 -13.04 -1.48 4.63
CA VAL A 272 -13.47 -1.92 5.96
C VAL A 272 -13.02 -0.90 7.01
N ASP A 273 -13.97 -0.22 7.66
CA ASP A 273 -13.75 0.75 8.76
C ASP A 273 -13.62 0.05 10.13
N LYS A 274 -12.87 -1.05 10.15
CA LYS A 274 -12.52 -1.82 11.34
C LYS A 274 -11.06 -2.24 11.22
N THR A 275 -10.28 -1.98 12.27
CA THR A 275 -8.88 -2.37 12.32
C THR A 275 -8.74 -3.89 12.40
N SER A 276 -7.73 -4.42 11.73
CA SER A 276 -7.34 -5.83 11.78
C SER A 276 -6.18 -6.02 12.77
N LEU A 277 -6.35 -6.92 13.74
CA LEU A 277 -5.25 -7.29 14.64
C LEU A 277 -4.15 -8.04 13.88
N ALA A 278 -4.52 -8.75 12.81
CA ALA A 278 -3.57 -9.39 11.93
C ALA A 278 -2.60 -8.38 11.30
N TYR A 279 -3.12 -7.35 10.63
CA TYR A 279 -2.28 -6.31 10.02
C TYR A 279 -1.54 -5.45 11.05
N GLU A 280 -2.12 -5.16 12.22
CA GLU A 280 -1.40 -4.50 13.32
C GLU A 280 -0.19 -5.34 13.77
N THR A 281 -0.40 -6.64 13.98
CA THR A 281 0.66 -7.58 14.40
C THR A 281 1.78 -7.66 13.36
N VAL A 282 1.42 -7.77 12.08
CA VAL A 282 2.39 -7.80 10.97
C VAL A 282 3.16 -6.50 10.85
N GLY A 283 2.47 -5.36 10.91
CA GLY A 283 3.11 -4.04 10.89
C GLY A 283 4.11 -3.88 12.03
N GLN A 284 3.73 -4.27 13.25
CA GLN A 284 4.60 -4.18 14.42
C GLN A 284 5.88 -5.01 14.22
N ARG A 285 5.76 -6.25 13.72
CA ARG A 285 6.88 -7.16 13.49
C ARG A 285 7.76 -6.73 12.31
N ALA A 286 7.16 -6.20 11.25
CA ALA A 286 7.90 -5.63 10.14
C ALA A 286 8.78 -4.46 10.62
N LEU A 287 8.20 -3.54 11.41
CA LEU A 287 8.94 -2.42 12.00
C LEU A 287 10.10 -2.88 12.89
N ASP A 288 9.90 -3.91 13.71
CA ASP A 288 10.93 -4.46 14.60
C ASP A 288 12.06 -5.17 13.82
N ARG A 289 11.78 -5.63 12.60
CA ARG A 289 12.78 -6.17 11.65
C ARG A 289 13.35 -5.12 10.69
N GLY A 290 13.03 -3.84 10.88
CA GLY A 290 13.56 -2.76 10.07
C GLY A 290 12.81 -2.51 8.75
N SER A 291 11.67 -3.15 8.52
CA SER A 291 10.81 -2.89 7.35
C SER A 291 9.71 -1.89 7.69
N LEU A 292 9.63 -0.79 6.95
CA LEU A 292 8.52 0.15 7.02
C LEU A 292 7.47 -0.21 5.97
N ILE A 293 6.25 -0.55 6.42
CA ILE A 293 5.10 -0.76 5.54
C ILE A 293 4.39 0.58 5.32
N ILE A 294 4.18 0.95 4.06
CA ILE A 294 3.53 2.17 3.62
C ILE A 294 2.35 1.76 2.74
N ALA A 295 1.14 2.18 3.10
CA ALA A 295 -0.08 1.75 2.45
C ALA A 295 -1.00 2.91 2.05
N ALA A 296 -1.72 2.71 0.94
CA ALA A 296 -2.71 3.65 0.45
C ALA A 296 -3.89 3.77 1.43
N ALA A 297 -4.26 4.99 1.81
CA ALA A 297 -5.32 5.20 2.80
C ALA A 297 -6.72 4.77 2.32
N GLY A 298 -6.97 4.81 1.01
CA GLY A 298 -8.27 4.48 0.42
C GLY A 298 -8.85 5.58 -0.46
N ASN A 299 -9.65 5.17 -1.44
CA ASN A 299 -10.32 6.06 -2.40
C ASN A 299 -11.86 6.11 -2.20
N ASN A 300 -12.33 5.81 -0.99
CA ASN A 300 -13.76 5.66 -0.66
C ASN A 300 -14.44 6.98 -0.24
N ALA A 301 -13.78 8.13 -0.45
CA ALA A 301 -14.39 9.42 -0.21
C ALA A 301 -15.11 9.94 -1.47
N ASN A 302 -16.11 10.79 -1.23
CA ASN A 302 -16.60 11.73 -2.22
C ASN A 302 -16.71 13.10 -1.53
N ARG A 303 -15.56 13.76 -1.36
CA ARG A 303 -15.43 15.00 -0.58
C ARG A 303 -16.32 16.13 -1.10
N ARG A 304 -16.67 16.09 -2.39
CA ARG A 304 -17.53 17.06 -3.07
C ARG A 304 -18.97 17.07 -2.54
N VAL A 305 -19.43 15.97 -1.96
CA VAL A 305 -20.77 15.87 -1.32
C VAL A 305 -20.67 15.76 0.21
N GLY A 306 -19.52 16.13 0.78
CA GLY A 306 -19.29 16.05 2.23
C GLY A 306 -19.05 14.63 2.76
N ASN A 307 -18.88 13.62 1.90
CA ASN A 307 -18.47 12.29 2.31
C ASN A 307 -16.94 12.17 2.29
N TYR A 308 -16.32 12.14 3.46
CA TYR A 308 -14.86 12.12 3.59
C TYR A 308 -14.24 10.70 3.59
N GLY A 309 -15.06 9.66 3.49
CA GLY A 309 -14.57 8.28 3.54
C GLY A 309 -13.90 7.93 4.87
N PHE A 310 -13.09 6.87 4.86
CA PHE A 310 -12.34 6.37 6.01
C PHE A 310 -11.10 5.60 5.56
N VAL A 311 -10.07 5.58 6.40
CA VAL A 311 -8.88 4.78 6.16
C VAL A 311 -9.24 3.29 6.23
N GLY A 312 -8.99 2.55 5.14
CA GLY A 312 -9.33 1.12 5.02
C GLY A 312 -8.22 0.18 5.47
N VAL A 313 -8.49 -1.13 5.49
CA VAL A 313 -7.48 -2.17 5.75
C VAL A 313 -6.57 -2.28 4.52
N PRO A 314 -5.23 -2.40 4.64
CA PRO A 314 -4.47 -2.53 5.89
C PRO A 314 -3.98 -1.22 6.49
N ALA A 315 -4.08 -0.10 5.75
CA ALA A 315 -3.59 1.22 6.16
C ALA A 315 -4.20 1.75 7.47
N ASN A 316 -5.34 1.22 7.90
CA ASN A 316 -5.97 1.60 9.17
C ASN A 316 -5.27 1.03 10.41
N SER A 317 -4.25 0.19 10.23
CA SER A 317 -3.39 -0.32 11.31
C SER A 317 -2.39 0.76 11.73
N ARG A 318 -2.17 0.94 13.04
CA ARG A 318 -1.28 1.98 13.57
C ARG A 318 0.19 1.72 13.30
N SER A 319 0.53 0.46 13.07
CA SER A 319 1.89 0.04 12.69
C SER A 319 2.12 0.02 11.18
N ILE A 320 1.21 0.57 10.37
CA ILE A 320 1.33 0.72 8.92
C ILE A 320 1.10 2.19 8.55
N MET A 321 2.02 2.78 7.78
CA MET A 321 1.96 4.20 7.47
C MET A 321 0.91 4.47 6.39
N ALA A 322 -0.16 5.18 6.75
CA ALA A 322 -1.27 5.46 5.85
C ALA A 322 -1.08 6.77 5.07
N ILE A 323 -1.21 6.69 3.75
CA ILE A 323 -0.90 7.80 2.84
C ILE A 323 -2.16 8.37 2.18
N ALA A 324 -2.39 9.67 2.37
CA ALA A 324 -3.40 10.46 1.66
C ALA A 324 -2.88 10.97 0.31
N ALA A 325 -3.81 11.21 -0.63
CA ALA A 325 -3.50 11.71 -1.97
C ALA A 325 -3.73 13.22 -2.07
N LEU A 326 -2.75 13.92 -2.64
CA LEU A 326 -2.83 15.35 -2.96
C LEU A 326 -2.87 15.58 -4.46
N ASP A 327 -3.49 16.68 -4.87
CA ASP A 327 -3.36 17.25 -6.19
C ASP A 327 -2.15 18.20 -6.32
N SER A 328 -1.95 18.73 -7.52
CA SER A 328 -0.85 19.63 -7.85
C SER A 328 -0.99 21.03 -7.23
N SER A 329 -2.12 21.34 -6.60
CA SER A 329 -2.35 22.51 -5.76
C SER A 329 -2.21 22.19 -4.26
N LEU A 330 -1.74 20.99 -3.92
CA LEU A 330 -1.57 20.49 -2.56
C LEU A 330 -2.87 20.37 -1.75
N ASN A 331 -4.01 20.22 -2.42
CA ASN A 331 -5.28 19.90 -1.77
C ASN A 331 -5.52 18.39 -1.76
N PRO A 332 -6.22 17.84 -0.75
CA PRO A 332 -6.64 16.44 -0.77
C PRO A 332 -7.47 16.13 -2.01
N GLY A 333 -7.08 15.09 -2.75
CA GLY A 333 -7.86 14.58 -3.87
C GLY A 333 -9.28 14.24 -3.40
N TRP A 334 -10.29 14.51 -4.25
CA TRP A 334 -11.70 14.37 -3.86
C TRP A 334 -12.09 12.97 -3.37
N PHE A 335 -11.34 11.95 -3.78
CA PHE A 335 -11.50 10.54 -3.44
C PHE A 335 -10.71 10.13 -2.19
N SER A 336 -9.72 10.92 -1.76
CA SER A 336 -8.80 10.55 -0.70
C SER A 336 -9.54 10.37 0.62
N ALA A 337 -9.44 9.19 1.21
CA ALA A 337 -9.96 8.91 2.54
C ALA A 337 -9.38 9.89 3.59
N ARG A 338 -10.10 10.05 4.70
CA ARG A 338 -9.62 10.78 5.87
C ARG A 338 -9.47 9.87 7.09
N SER A 339 -8.70 10.35 8.06
CA SER A 339 -8.59 9.75 9.40
C SER A 339 -9.97 9.61 10.02
N SER A 340 -10.30 8.40 10.46
CA SER A 340 -11.55 8.17 11.18
C SER A 340 -11.40 8.70 12.60
N THR A 341 -12.40 9.47 13.05
CA THR A 341 -12.44 10.05 14.40
C THR A 341 -13.40 9.29 15.31
N LYS A 342 -13.96 8.17 14.84
CA LYS A 342 -15.03 7.43 15.52
C LYS A 342 -14.54 6.71 16.78
N THR A 343 -13.30 6.21 16.77
CA THR A 343 -12.71 5.53 17.93
C THR A 343 -11.26 5.95 18.12
N LYS A 344 -10.72 5.80 19.34
CA LYS A 344 -9.29 6.04 19.58
C LYS A 344 -8.41 5.11 18.72
N ALA A 345 -8.90 3.90 18.45
CA ALA A 345 -8.25 2.86 17.64
C ALA A 345 -8.44 3.01 16.13
N ALA A 346 -9.17 4.03 15.67
CA ALA A 346 -9.48 4.20 14.26
C ALA A 346 -8.24 4.54 13.42
N GLY A 347 -8.27 4.14 12.14
CA GLY A 347 -7.21 4.41 11.17
C GLY A 347 -6.97 5.91 10.99
N ARG A 348 -5.70 6.28 10.86
CA ARG A 348 -5.23 7.67 10.79
C ARG A 348 -4.34 7.85 9.58
N ILE A 349 -4.41 9.02 8.95
CA ILE A 349 -3.46 9.45 7.94
C ILE A 349 -2.18 9.89 8.66
N ASP A 350 -1.04 9.37 8.21
CA ASP A 350 0.27 9.73 8.76
C ASP A 350 0.93 10.82 7.92
N LEU A 351 0.86 10.68 6.60
CA LEU A 351 1.43 11.59 5.62
C LEU A 351 0.55 11.70 4.38
N ALA A 352 0.85 12.71 3.56
CA ALA A 352 0.26 12.90 2.26
C ALA A 352 1.35 12.95 1.18
N GLY A 353 0.99 12.49 -0.03
CA GLY A 353 1.88 12.49 -1.19
C GLY A 353 1.14 12.82 -2.49
N PRO A 354 1.88 13.08 -3.58
CA PRO A 354 1.29 13.33 -4.89
C PRO A 354 0.45 12.14 -5.38
N GLY A 355 -0.85 12.34 -5.61
CA GLY A 355 -1.77 11.23 -5.92
C GLY A 355 -2.84 11.54 -6.97
N VAL A 356 -2.92 12.76 -7.51
CA VAL A 356 -3.81 13.12 -8.61
C VAL A 356 -3.00 13.33 -9.89
N ASP A 357 -3.46 12.72 -10.99
CA ASP A 357 -2.86 12.80 -12.32
C ASP A 357 -1.36 12.49 -12.35
N VAL A 358 -0.96 11.45 -11.61
CA VAL A 358 0.43 11.04 -11.50
C VAL A 358 0.85 10.28 -12.75
N TYR A 359 1.81 10.85 -13.47
CA TYR A 359 2.44 10.23 -14.63
C TYR A 359 3.53 9.24 -14.21
N SER A 360 3.48 8.02 -14.75
CA SER A 360 4.48 6.97 -14.48
C SER A 360 4.53 5.94 -15.62
N SER A 361 5.38 4.92 -15.48
CA SER A 361 5.44 3.77 -16.38
C SER A 361 4.12 3.00 -16.43
N TRP A 362 3.87 2.35 -17.57
CA TRP A 362 2.73 1.48 -17.81
C TRP A 362 3.19 0.32 -18.69
N PRO A 363 2.55 -0.86 -18.64
CA PRO A 363 2.93 -1.95 -19.51
C PRO A 363 2.95 -1.57 -20.99
N MET A 364 3.86 -2.19 -21.73
CA MET A 364 3.95 -2.05 -23.18
C MET A 364 2.66 -2.57 -23.84
N PRO A 365 2.21 -1.96 -24.96
CA PRO A 365 2.90 -0.92 -25.73
C PRO A 365 2.60 0.51 -25.27
N LYS A 366 1.70 0.74 -24.31
CA LYS A 366 1.28 2.08 -23.89
C LYS A 366 2.42 2.86 -23.23
N ARG A 367 3.33 2.16 -22.54
CA ARG A 367 4.59 2.65 -21.96
C ARG A 367 4.45 3.65 -20.80
N TYR A 368 3.55 4.61 -20.87
CA TYR A 368 3.30 5.55 -19.79
C TYR A 368 1.82 5.84 -19.62
N ASN A 369 1.41 6.18 -18.40
CA ASN A 369 0.04 6.54 -18.11
C ASN A 369 -0.04 7.52 -16.94
N SER A 370 -1.08 8.36 -16.94
CA SER A 370 -1.44 9.19 -15.79
C SER A 370 -2.70 8.65 -15.15
N ILE A 371 -2.64 8.34 -13.86
CA ILE A 371 -3.77 7.88 -13.06
C ILE A 371 -3.80 8.55 -11.69
N SER A 372 -4.94 8.46 -11.03
CA SER A 372 -5.21 9.10 -9.75
C SER A 372 -5.57 8.06 -8.70
N GLY A 373 -5.11 8.26 -7.47
CA GLY A 373 -5.41 7.39 -6.33
C GLY A 373 -4.46 7.64 -5.16
N THR A 374 -4.88 7.25 -3.96
CA THR A 374 -3.95 7.08 -2.82
C THR A 374 -2.85 6.08 -3.18
N SER A 375 -3.14 5.13 -4.06
CA SER A 375 -2.16 4.26 -4.72
C SER A 375 -1.00 4.96 -5.42
N MET A 376 -1.15 6.20 -5.88
CA MET A 376 -0.07 6.94 -6.54
C MET A 376 0.72 7.77 -5.54
N ALA A 377 0.11 8.17 -4.42
CA ALA A 377 0.79 8.84 -3.33
C ALA A 377 1.71 7.88 -2.55
N THR A 378 1.24 6.67 -2.27
CA THR A 378 2.00 5.61 -1.59
C THR A 378 3.39 5.34 -2.18
N PRO A 379 3.56 5.12 -3.50
CA PRO A 379 4.87 4.87 -4.09
C PRO A 379 5.77 6.12 -4.15
N HIS A 380 5.22 7.34 -4.17
CA HIS A 380 6.03 8.56 -3.97
C HIS A 380 6.66 8.54 -2.58
N VAL A 381 5.85 8.34 -1.53
CA VAL A 381 6.34 8.27 -0.15
C VAL A 381 7.32 7.12 0.01
N SER A 382 7.07 5.97 -0.61
CA SER A 382 7.96 4.80 -0.55
C SER A 382 9.31 5.03 -1.22
N GLY A 383 9.33 5.69 -2.38
CA GLY A 383 10.58 6.09 -3.02
C GLY A 383 11.36 7.09 -2.17
N ILE A 384 10.68 8.08 -1.58
CA ILE A 384 11.31 9.06 -0.69
C ILE A 384 11.81 8.42 0.61
N ALA A 385 11.10 7.43 1.15
CA ALA A 385 11.56 6.63 2.29
C ALA A 385 12.90 5.94 1.97
N ALA A 386 13.07 5.41 0.75
CA ALA A 386 14.35 4.86 0.32
C ALA A 386 15.46 5.92 0.24
N LEU A 387 15.15 7.15 -0.18
CA LEU A 387 16.12 8.25 -0.16
C LEU A 387 16.57 8.59 1.27
N TRP A 388 15.64 8.59 2.22
CA TRP A 388 15.95 8.80 3.64
C TRP A 388 16.76 7.67 4.26
N CYS A 389 16.49 6.40 3.88
CA CYS A 389 17.35 5.27 4.25
C CYS A 389 18.79 5.47 3.78
N GLU A 390 19.00 5.86 2.52
CA GLU A 390 20.35 6.16 2.01
C GLU A 390 21.00 7.33 2.75
N ALA A 391 20.24 8.37 3.08
CA ALA A 391 20.76 9.57 3.73
C ALA A 391 21.18 9.32 5.19
N THR A 392 20.47 8.44 5.91
CA THR A 392 20.59 8.34 7.37
C THR A 392 20.99 6.96 7.89
N GLY A 393 20.82 5.92 7.08
CA GLY A 393 20.92 4.52 7.52
C GLY A 393 19.77 4.04 8.42
N LEU A 394 18.76 4.89 8.67
CA LEU A 394 17.63 4.56 9.54
C LEU A 394 16.58 3.73 8.80
N THR A 395 15.98 2.78 9.50
CA THR A 395 14.96 1.85 8.99
C THR A 395 13.82 1.67 10.00
N GLY A 396 12.78 0.90 9.66
CA GLY A 396 11.65 0.60 10.55
C GLY A 396 11.04 1.82 11.24
N ARG A 397 10.93 1.79 12.58
CA ARG A 397 10.34 2.89 13.37
C ARG A 397 11.12 4.21 13.29
N GLN A 398 12.43 4.14 13.13
CA GLN A 398 13.26 5.34 13.04
C GLN A 398 13.05 6.04 11.71
N LEU A 399 12.94 5.28 10.61
CA LEU A 399 12.58 5.81 9.30
C LEU A 399 11.20 6.46 9.32
N TRP A 400 10.21 5.82 9.96
CA TRP A 400 8.88 6.41 10.15
C TRP A 400 8.98 7.79 10.81
N ALA A 401 9.70 7.89 11.93
CA ALA A 401 9.84 9.14 12.67
C ALA A 401 10.50 10.25 11.83
N VAL A 402 11.54 9.91 11.06
CA VAL A 402 12.22 10.84 10.15
C VAL A 402 11.27 11.38 9.09
N LEU A 403 10.48 10.51 8.46
CA LEU A 403 9.51 10.93 7.45
C LEU A 403 8.47 11.90 8.01
N LEU A 404 7.95 11.65 9.21
CA LEU A 404 7.01 12.57 9.87
C LEU A 404 7.67 13.91 10.23
N GLN A 405 8.89 13.86 10.77
CA GLN A 405 9.60 15.05 11.24
C GLN A 405 9.96 16.01 10.09
N HIS A 406 10.25 15.47 8.91
CA HIS A 406 10.68 16.24 7.74
C HIS A 406 9.55 16.54 6.74
N ALA A 407 8.32 16.14 7.03
CA ALA A 407 7.17 16.52 6.21
C ALA A 407 6.93 18.03 6.27
N THR A 408 6.46 18.60 5.15
CA THR A 408 6.03 20.00 5.08
C THR A 408 4.57 20.10 5.54
N PRO A 409 4.27 20.80 6.65
CA PRO A 409 2.90 21.03 7.08
C PRO A 409 2.10 21.77 6.01
N LEU A 410 0.83 21.40 5.83
CA LEU A 410 -0.07 22.03 4.86
C LEU A 410 -1.16 22.82 5.59
N ASN A 411 -1.73 23.83 4.93
CA ASN A 411 -2.90 24.56 5.41
C ASN A 411 -4.20 23.75 5.18
N VAL A 412 -4.18 22.48 5.61
CA VAL A 412 -5.24 21.48 5.46
C VAL A 412 -5.38 20.76 6.80
N PRO A 413 -6.59 20.37 7.24
CA PRO A 413 -6.75 19.66 8.51
C PRO A 413 -5.89 18.40 8.60
N ALA A 414 -5.21 18.20 9.74
CA ALA A 414 -4.33 17.05 9.94
C ALA A 414 -5.06 15.69 9.80
N VAL A 415 -6.38 15.65 10.02
CA VAL A 415 -7.17 14.43 9.77
C VAL A 415 -7.17 14.01 8.30
N ASP A 416 -6.89 14.93 7.37
CA ASP A 416 -6.87 14.68 5.93
C ASP A 416 -5.46 14.42 5.38
N VAL A 417 -4.40 14.93 6.03
CA VAL A 417 -3.03 14.91 5.49
C VAL A 417 -1.96 14.47 6.48
N GLY A 418 -2.33 14.12 7.70
CA GLY A 418 -1.39 13.73 8.76
C GLY A 418 -0.39 14.85 9.07
N SER A 419 0.90 14.52 9.03
CA SER A 419 1.99 15.48 9.25
C SER A 419 2.25 16.40 8.04
N GLY A 420 1.57 16.18 6.92
CA GLY A 420 1.65 17.00 5.71
C GLY A 420 2.32 16.30 4.52
N LEU A 421 2.84 17.09 3.59
CA LEU A 421 3.46 16.61 2.36
C LEU A 421 4.84 16.01 2.64
N VAL A 422 5.06 14.76 2.25
CA VAL A 422 6.38 14.11 2.32
C VAL A 422 7.45 14.92 1.56
N GLN A 423 8.68 14.96 2.08
CA GLN A 423 9.82 15.65 1.46
C GLN A 423 11.04 14.74 1.35
N ALA A 424 11.74 14.81 0.21
CA ALA A 424 13.01 14.14 0.00
C ALA A 424 14.15 14.80 0.79
N PRO A 425 15.15 14.02 1.26
CA PRO A 425 16.35 14.58 1.87
C PRO A 425 17.11 15.42 0.84
N GLN A 426 17.78 16.47 1.30
CA GLN A 426 18.46 17.46 0.45
C GLN A 426 19.97 17.28 0.51
#